data_AF-A0A1F8AYY4-F1
#
_entry.id   AF-A0A1F8AYY4-F1
#
_cell.length_a   1.000
_cell.length_b   1.000
_cell.length_c   1.000
_cell.angle_alpha   90.00
_cell.angle_beta   90.00
_cell.angle_gamma   90.00
#
_symmetry.space_group_name_H-M   'P 1'
#
loop_
_entity.id
_entity.type
_entity.pdbx_description
1 polymer ?
#
loop_
_entity_poly.entity_id
_entity_poly.type
_entity_poly.pdbx_seq_one_letter_code
_entity_poly.pdbx_strand_id
1 'polypeptide(L)'
;MGKFARKIYGYAKGDVKTKICLFPGKGFWSHNIKDLSVFGRYIAGLSLLFFSANPPFLYLLILGILLYGFWAFRKIYSECRNWRVSLWDSIIQIVSDSAVMSGFIKGIIS
;
A
#
# COMPACT_ATOMS: atom_id res chain seq x y z
N MET A 1 13.54 -8.21 -6.68
CA MET A 1 12.09 -8.47 -6.51
C MET A 1 11.77 -9.94 -6.75
N GLY A 2 11.11 -10.60 -5.77
CA GLY A 2 10.57 -11.95 -5.93
C GLY A 2 9.45 -12.03 -6.97
N LYS A 3 9.09 -13.24 -7.42
CA LYS A 3 8.10 -13.47 -8.51
C LYS A 3 6.75 -12.77 -8.24
N PHE A 4 6.26 -12.82 -7.00
CA PHE A 4 5.02 -12.18 -6.59
C PHE A 4 5.04 -10.66 -6.76
N ALA A 5 6.04 -9.99 -6.16
CA ALA A 5 6.20 -8.54 -6.25
C ALA A 5 6.39 -8.07 -7.70
N ARG A 6 7.09 -8.85 -8.53
CA ARG A 6 7.29 -8.52 -9.96
C ARG A 6 5.98 -8.55 -10.75
N LYS A 7 5.08 -9.47 -10.42
CA LYS A 7 3.75 -9.56 -11.04
C LYS A 7 2.91 -8.33 -10.71
N ILE A 8 2.88 -7.93 -9.43
CA ILE A 8 2.14 -6.75 -8.95
C ILE A 8 2.72 -5.48 -9.58
N TYR A 9 4.04 -5.34 -9.60
CA TYR A 9 4.74 -4.25 -10.26
C TYR A 9 4.35 -4.13 -11.75
N GLY A 10 4.35 -5.25 -12.47
CA GLY A 10 3.99 -5.28 -13.89
C GLY A 10 2.54 -4.88 -14.13
N TYR A 11 1.64 -5.32 -13.25
CA TYR A 11 0.22 -4.95 -13.29
C TYR A 11 0.03 -3.44 -13.08
N ALA A 12 0.59 -2.89 -11.99
CA ALA A 12 0.49 -1.46 -11.67
C ALA A 12 1.12 -0.57 -12.77
N LYS A 13 2.25 -1.00 -13.35
CA LYS A 13 2.88 -0.31 -14.48
C LYS A 13 2.00 -0.33 -15.73
N GLY A 14 1.37 -1.48 -16.01
CA GLY A 14 0.46 -1.66 -17.13
C GLY A 14 -0.80 -0.81 -17.01
N ASP A 15 -1.38 -0.72 -15.81
CA ASP A 15 -2.58 0.08 -15.53
C ASP A 15 -2.36 1.57 -15.81
N VAL A 16 -1.19 2.10 -15.44
CA VAL A 16 -0.81 3.48 -15.75
C VAL A 16 -0.57 3.68 -17.25
N LYS A 17 0.17 2.77 -17.91
CA LYS A 17 0.49 2.88 -19.34
C LYS A 17 -0.73 2.78 -20.24
N THR A 18 -1.70 1.96 -19.87
CA THR A 18 -2.99 1.84 -20.58
C THR A 18 -3.91 3.02 -20.32
N LYS A 19 -3.44 4.04 -19.57
CA LYS A 19 -4.21 5.22 -19.22
C LYS A 19 -5.55 4.86 -18.56
N ILE A 20 -5.65 3.73 -17.85
CA ILE A 20 -6.84 3.40 -17.05
C ILE A 20 -7.07 4.49 -15.99
N CYS A 21 -6.00 5.16 -15.55
CA CYS A 21 -6.07 6.37 -14.73
C CYS A 21 -6.65 7.62 -15.42
N LEU A 22 -6.79 7.66 -16.74
CA LEU A 22 -7.23 8.84 -17.53
C LEU A 22 -8.47 8.57 -18.40
N PHE A 23 -8.69 7.35 -18.90
CA PHE A 23 -9.82 6.98 -19.75
C PHE A 23 -10.66 5.85 -19.12
N PRO A 24 -11.87 6.16 -18.61
CA PRO A 24 -12.62 5.34 -17.67
C PRO A 24 -13.52 4.33 -18.39
N GLY A 25 -12.95 3.45 -19.23
CA GLY A 25 -13.72 2.32 -19.77
C GLY A 25 -14.07 1.28 -18.70
N LYS A 26 -13.30 1.25 -17.60
CA LYS A 26 -13.41 0.28 -16.50
C LYS A 26 -13.05 0.91 -15.14
N GLY A 27 -14.03 1.52 -14.46
CA GLY A 27 -13.99 1.76 -13.01
C GLY A 27 -12.92 2.75 -12.47
N PHE A 28 -13.01 4.02 -12.85
CA PHE A 28 -12.12 5.11 -12.38
C PHE A 28 -12.06 5.25 -10.85
N TRP A 29 -13.15 4.94 -10.16
CA TRP A 29 -13.33 5.21 -8.74
C TRP A 29 -12.75 4.13 -7.82
N SER A 30 -12.69 2.86 -8.25
CA SER A 30 -12.28 1.78 -7.34
C SER A 30 -10.77 1.54 -7.33
N HIS A 31 -10.11 1.62 -8.50
CA HIS A 31 -8.68 1.32 -8.61
C HIS A 31 -7.80 2.52 -8.25
N ASN A 32 -8.10 3.72 -8.77
CA ASN A 32 -7.28 4.91 -8.52
C ASN A 32 -7.29 5.35 -7.06
N ILE A 33 -8.45 5.31 -6.38
CA ILE A 33 -8.55 5.64 -4.94
C ILE A 33 -7.73 4.65 -4.12
N LYS A 34 -7.73 3.37 -4.52
CA LYS A 34 -7.00 2.33 -3.81
C LYS A 34 -5.49 2.55 -3.93
N ASP A 35 -4.98 2.83 -5.12
CA ASP A 35 -3.55 3.11 -5.32
C ASP A 35 -3.13 4.42 -4.65
N LEU A 36 -3.92 5.49 -4.79
CA LEU A 36 -3.64 6.77 -4.13
C LEU A 36 -3.68 6.63 -2.60
N SER A 37 -4.58 5.81 -2.06
CA SER A 37 -4.63 5.52 -0.62
C SER A 37 -3.40 4.74 -0.15
N VAL A 38 -2.79 3.90 -1.00
CA VAL A 38 -1.51 3.25 -0.68
C VAL A 38 -0.45 4.35 -0.54
N PHE A 39 -0.25 5.19 -1.55
CA PHE A 39 0.69 6.31 -1.47
C PHE A 39 0.47 7.20 -0.24
N GLY A 40 -0.78 7.59 0.03
CA GLY A 40 -1.12 8.46 1.17
C GLY A 40 -0.71 7.86 2.52
N ARG A 41 -0.90 6.55 2.71
CA ARG A 41 -0.51 5.85 3.95
C ARG A 41 1.00 5.86 4.17
N TYR A 42 1.79 5.58 3.13
CA TYR A 42 3.25 5.60 3.25
C TYR A 42 3.81 7.02 3.36
N ILE A 43 3.21 8.01 2.69
CA ILE A 43 3.59 9.42 2.86
C ILE A 43 3.30 9.89 4.29
N ALA A 44 2.13 9.55 4.85
CA ALA A 44 1.79 9.88 6.23
C ALA A 44 2.74 9.23 7.23
N GLY A 45 3.05 7.94 7.05
CA GLY A 45 4.02 7.22 7.87
C GLY A 45 5.43 7.81 7.79
N LEU A 46 5.90 8.14 6.58
CA LEU A 46 7.20 8.79 6.37
C LEU A 46 7.26 10.20 6.99
N SER A 47 6.17 10.95 6.90
CA SER A 47 6.07 12.28 7.50
C SER A 47 6.18 12.19 9.02
N LEU A 48 5.43 11.27 9.64
CA LEU A 48 5.52 11.01 11.08
C LEU A 48 6.91 10.53 11.50
N LEU A 49 7.56 9.68 10.69
CA LEU A 49 8.92 9.24 10.93
C LEU A 49 9.91 10.41 10.88
N PHE A 50 9.77 11.31 9.91
CA PHE A 50 10.63 12.50 9.79
C PHE A 50 10.49 13.43 10.99
N PHE A 51 9.27 13.65 11.49
CA PHE A 51 9.02 14.48 12.65
C PHE A 51 9.21 13.77 14.00
N SER A 52 9.54 12.48 14.01
CA SER A 52 9.61 11.63 15.22
C SER A 52 10.67 12.06 16.25
N ALA A 53 11.61 12.94 15.88
CA ALA A 53 12.52 13.57 16.84
C ALA A 53 11.78 14.39 17.91
N ASN A 54 10.54 14.84 17.62
CA ASN A 54 9.66 15.47 18.58
C ASN A 54 8.80 14.40 19.30
N PRO A 55 8.82 14.33 20.65
CA PRO A 55 8.12 13.27 21.40
C PRO A 55 6.64 13.06 21.06
N PRO A 56 5.82 14.11 20.84
CA PRO A 56 4.42 13.92 20.42
C PRO A 56 4.28 13.16 19.10
N PHE A 57 5.15 13.45 18.13
CA PHE A 57 5.13 12.80 16.82
C PHE A 57 5.67 11.36 16.90
N LEU A 58 6.60 11.08 17.80
CA LEU A 58 7.02 9.70 18.09
C LEU A 58 5.86 8.87 18.63
N TYR A 59 5.08 9.39 19.57
CA TYR A 59 3.90 8.69 20.09
C TYR A 59 2.85 8.46 19.00
N LEU A 60 2.60 9.46 18.15
CA LEU A 60 1.71 9.33 17.00
C LEU A 60 2.21 8.30 15.99
N LEU A 61 3.52 8.23 15.74
CA LEU A 61 4.13 7.24 14.87
C LEU A 61 3.92 5.83 15.42
N ILE A 62 4.23 5.60 16.70
CA ILE A 62 4.05 4.30 17.36
C ILE A 62 2.58 3.89 17.34
N LEU A 63 1.67 4.80 17.72
CA LEU A 63 0.23 4.55 17.67
C LEU A 63 -0.24 4.25 16.24
N GLY A 64 0.25 4.99 15.25
CA GLY A 64 -0.05 4.78 13.84
C GLY A 64 0.39 3.41 13.33
N ILE A 65 1.60 2.96 13.70
CA ILE A 65 2.12 1.63 13.36
C ILE A 65 1.24 0.54 13.99
N LEU A 66 0.86 0.68 15.27
CA LEU A 66 0.01 -0.27 15.96
C LEU A 66 -1.39 -0.34 15.35
N LEU A 67 -2.02 0.81 15.08
CA LEU A 67 -3.34 0.88 14.46
C LEU A 67 -3.34 0.32 13.04
N TYR A 68 -2.32 0.66 12.25
CA TYR A 68 -2.17 0.13 10.88
C TYR A 68 -1.96 -1.39 10.89
N GLY A 69 -1.08 -1.89 11.76
CA GLY A 69 -0.83 -3.32 11.92
C GLY A 69 -2.08 -4.08 12.37
N PHE A 70 -2.80 -3.55 13.35
CA PHE A 70 -4.06 -4.12 13.82
C PHE A 70 -5.13 -4.11 12.72
N TRP A 71 -5.27 -3.01 11.98
CA TRP A 71 -6.21 -2.91 10.87
C TRP A 71 -5.90 -3.90 9.75
N ALA A 72 -4.63 -4.00 9.34
CA ALA A 72 -4.17 -4.94 8.32
C ALA A 72 -4.44 -6.39 8.74
N PHE A 73 -4.08 -6.74 9.98
CA PHE A 73 -4.37 -8.05 10.56
C PHE A 73 -5.87 -8.34 10.59
N ARG A 74 -6.68 -7.41 11.11
CA ARG A 74 -8.13 -7.62 11.31
C ARG A 74 -8.86 -7.81 9.98
N LYS A 75 -8.47 -7.04 8.97
CA LYS A 75 -9.00 -7.13 7.61
C LYS A 75 -8.80 -8.55 7.06
N ILE A 76 -7.58 -9.06 7.09
CA ILE A 76 -7.25 -10.38 6.53
C ILE A 76 -7.85 -11.50 7.40
N TYR A 77 -7.83 -11.32 8.72
CA TYR A 77 -8.43 -12.28 9.65
C TYR A 77 -9.93 -12.44 9.43
N SER A 78 -10.63 -11.37 9.01
CA SER A 78 -12.04 -11.45 8.68
C SER A 78 -12.34 -12.36 7.47
N GLU A 79 -11.39 -12.50 6.55
CA GLU A 79 -11.53 -13.31 5.34
C GLU A 79 -11.03 -14.74 5.54
N CYS A 80 -9.82 -14.91 6.12
CA CYS A 80 -9.19 -16.23 6.26
C CYS A 80 -9.50 -16.94 7.59
N ARG A 81 -9.98 -16.22 8.62
CA ARG A 81 -10.18 -16.71 10.00
C ARG A 81 -9.00 -17.50 10.59
N ASN A 82 -7.78 -17.21 10.14
CA ASN A 82 -6.56 -17.88 10.57
C ASN A 82 -5.47 -16.86 10.94
N TRP A 83 -5.13 -16.79 12.22
CA TRP A 83 -4.22 -15.77 12.76
C TRP A 83 -2.80 -15.86 12.19
N ARG A 84 -2.29 -17.07 11.89
CA ARG A 84 -0.95 -17.23 11.31
C ARG A 84 -0.89 -16.65 9.90
N VAL A 85 -1.91 -16.95 9.10
CA VAL A 85 -2.03 -16.41 7.73
C VAL A 85 -2.17 -14.90 7.80
N SER A 86 -3.03 -14.37 8.68
CA SER A 86 -3.25 -12.92 8.80
C SER A 86 -2.00 -12.12 9.21
N LEU A 87 -1.13 -12.69 10.04
CA LEU A 87 0.15 -12.05 10.39
C LEU A 87 1.11 -12.00 9.20
N TRP A 88 1.33 -13.14 8.52
CA TRP A 88 2.21 -13.19 7.35
C TRP A 88 1.71 -12.32 6.21
N ASP A 89 0.40 -12.32 6.00
CA ASP A 89 -0.22 -11.61 4.90
C ASP A 89 -0.23 -10.08 5.14
N SER A 90 -0.18 -9.65 6.41
CA SER A 90 0.08 -8.24 6.76
C SER A 90 1.49 -7.79 6.33
N ILE A 91 2.49 -8.68 6.39
CA ILE A 91 3.85 -8.40 5.88
C ILE A 91 3.85 -8.40 4.34
N ILE A 92 3.15 -9.36 3.73
CA ILE A 92 2.99 -9.44 2.27
C ILE A 92 2.31 -8.17 1.74
N GLN A 93 1.38 -7.59 2.48
CA GLN A 93 0.73 -6.33 2.13
C GLN A 93 1.74 -5.19 1.94
N ILE A 94 2.75 -5.06 2.80
CA ILE A 94 3.80 -4.03 2.66
C ILE A 94 4.63 -4.25 1.38
N VAL A 95 4.97 -5.51 1.09
CA VAL A 95 5.70 -5.87 -0.14
C VAL A 95 4.87 -5.59 -1.39
N SER A 96 3.58 -5.91 -1.34
CA SER A 96 2.61 -5.64 -2.41
C SER A 96 2.50 -4.14 -2.66
N ASP A 97 2.27 -3.35 -1.61
CA ASP A 97 2.13 -1.90 -1.68
C ASP A 97 3.39 -1.24 -2.26
N SER A 98 4.57 -1.68 -1.82
CA SER A 98 5.86 -1.21 -2.35
C SER A 98 6.00 -1.50 -3.86
N ALA A 99 5.52 -2.66 -4.30
CA ALA A 99 5.52 -3.04 -5.71
C ALA A 99 4.52 -2.23 -6.53
N VAL A 100 3.33 -1.93 -5.98
CA VAL A 100 2.34 -1.04 -6.59
C VAL A 100 2.92 0.36 -6.76
N MET A 101 3.45 0.96 -5.69
CA MET A 101 4.03 2.31 -5.75
C MET A 101 5.16 2.40 -6.78
N SER A 102 6.08 1.42 -6.78
CA SER A 102 7.20 1.36 -7.72
C SER A 102 6.74 1.17 -9.18
N GLY A 103 5.74 0.32 -9.40
CA GLY A 103 5.15 0.06 -10.71
C GLY A 103 4.44 1.28 -11.26
N PHE A 104 3.65 1.93 -10.40
CA PHE A 104 2.91 3.16 -10.70
C PHE A 104 3.85 4.31 -11.08
N ILE A 105 4.87 4.60 -10.27
CA ILE A 105 5.89 5.64 -10.57
C ILE A 105 6.57 5.36 -11.91
N LYS A 106 7.00 4.12 -12.16
CA LYS A 106 7.65 3.78 -13.43
C LYS A 106 6.70 3.85 -14.62
N GLY A 107 5.41 3.58 -14.42
CA GLY A 107 4.36 3.76 -15.43
C GLY A 107 4.16 5.22 -15.81
N ILE A 108 4.25 6.16 -14.85
CA ILE A 108 4.14 7.60 -15.10
C ILE A 108 5.35 8.13 -15.89
N ILE A 109 6.55 7.70 -15.50
CA ILE A 109 7.81 8.21 -16.08
C ILE A 109 8.06 7.65 -17.50
N SER A 110 7.45 6.52 -17.87
CA SER A 110 7.79 5.74 -19.08
C SER A 110 6.69 5.71 -20.11
#